data_AF-A0A330GMU5-F1
#
_entry.id   AF-A0A330GMU5-F1
#
_cell.length_a   1.000
_cell.length_b   1.000
_cell.length_c   1.000
_cell.angle_alpha   90.00
_cell.angle_beta   90.00
_cell.angle_gamma   90.00
#
_symmetry.space_group_name_H-M   'P 1'
#
loop_
_entity.id
_entity.type
_entity.pdbx_description
1 polymer ?
#
loop_
_entity_poly.entity_id
_entity_poly.type
_entity_poly.pdbx_seq_one_letter_code
_entity_poly.pdbx_strand_id
1 'polypeptide(L)'
;MKSLRLLLCALPLALTGCSTLSSINWSAAYPWNWFGSSTEVTEQGVGKITAATALDQNAIQDALGSDYRLRSGMKTENGNIVRYYEALKGDKLALVINGDKGTVNRIAVLDDTIPTASGVKVGTPFSDLYKQAFGNCTSAPSDEGVAVACKAEGSQHISYVFTGTWSGPEGLMPSDDTLKNWKVSKILWQQ
;
A
#
# COMPACT_ATOMS: atom_id res chain seq x y z
N MET A 1 -38.25 -75.75 24.73
CA MET A 1 -38.76 -74.78 25.72
C MET A 1 -37.91 -73.51 25.64
N LYS A 2 -38.56 -72.35 25.78
CA LYS A 2 -38.08 -70.96 25.82
C LYS A 2 -37.88 -70.26 24.47
N SER A 3 -38.93 -69.50 24.16
CA SER A 3 -39.04 -68.35 23.28
C SER A 3 -38.14 -67.20 23.71
N LEU A 4 -37.67 -66.42 22.74
CA LEU A 4 -37.63 -64.96 22.89
C LEU A 4 -38.02 -64.31 21.56
N ARG A 5 -39.19 -63.66 21.57
CA ARG A 5 -39.72 -62.84 20.48
C ARG A 5 -39.31 -61.38 20.69
N LEU A 6 -39.50 -60.61 19.61
CA LEU A 6 -39.57 -59.15 19.45
C LEU A 6 -38.30 -58.52 18.86
N LEU A 7 -38.28 -58.31 17.54
CA LEU A 7 -38.84 -57.16 16.78
C LEU A 7 -37.98 -55.90 16.97
N LEU A 8 -37.28 -55.48 15.92
CA LEU A 8 -37.33 -54.10 15.41
C LEU A 8 -36.73 -53.99 13.99
N CYS A 9 -37.61 -53.63 13.05
CA CYS A 9 -37.46 -52.82 11.82
C CYS A 9 -36.07 -52.69 11.17
N ALA A 10 -35.84 -53.17 9.94
CA ALA A 10 -36.29 -52.60 8.65
C ALA A 10 -35.58 -51.29 8.23
N LEU A 11 -35.03 -51.36 7.01
CA LEU A 11 -34.52 -50.34 6.07
C LEU A 11 -33.02 -49.93 6.11
N PRO A 12 -32.27 -50.17 5.00
CA PRO A 12 -31.00 -49.51 4.72
C PRO A 12 -31.27 -48.18 4.00
N LEU A 13 -30.93 -47.05 4.61
CA LEU A 13 -30.93 -45.75 3.93
C LEU A 13 -29.52 -45.48 3.38
N ALA A 14 -29.43 -45.59 2.06
CA ALA A 14 -28.32 -45.08 1.27
C ALA A 14 -28.16 -43.57 1.50
N LEU A 15 -27.06 -43.17 2.13
CA LEU A 15 -26.61 -41.79 2.18
C LEU A 15 -25.64 -41.54 1.03
N THR A 16 -26.16 -41.37 -0.19
CA THR A 16 -25.47 -40.64 -1.26
C THR A 16 -25.70 -39.15 -1.02
N GLY A 17 -24.82 -38.54 -0.21
CA GLY A 17 -24.78 -37.09 -0.05
C GLY A 17 -23.88 -36.46 -1.10
N CYS A 18 -24.47 -35.62 -1.97
CA CYS A 18 -23.76 -34.72 -2.88
C CYS A 18 -22.74 -33.85 -2.15
N SER A 19 -21.44 -34.07 -2.37
CA SER A 19 -20.39 -33.12 -2.02
C SER A 19 -20.20 -32.10 -3.14
N THR A 20 -21.10 -31.12 -3.24
CA THR A 20 -20.84 -29.86 -3.94
C THR A 20 -20.40 -28.81 -2.91
N LEU A 21 -19.19 -28.98 -2.37
CA LEU A 21 -18.48 -27.92 -1.66
C LEU A 21 -17.70 -27.10 -2.69
N SER A 22 -18.43 -26.38 -3.54
CA SER A 22 -17.85 -25.34 -4.40
C SER A 22 -17.82 -24.02 -3.64
N SER A 23 -16.66 -23.37 -3.64
CA SER A 23 -16.36 -22.00 -3.15
C SER A 23 -16.01 -21.83 -1.66
N ILE A 24 -15.08 -22.63 -1.15
CA ILE A 24 -14.25 -22.15 -0.03
C ILE A 24 -13.29 -21.12 -0.62
N ASN A 25 -13.54 -19.83 -0.35
CA ASN A 25 -12.66 -18.73 -0.73
C ASN A 25 -11.40 -18.81 0.14
N TRP A 26 -10.34 -19.45 -0.39
CA TRP A 26 -9.05 -19.64 0.28
C TRP A 26 -8.36 -18.32 0.66
N SER A 27 -8.84 -17.17 0.19
CA SER A 27 -8.38 -15.86 0.66
C SER A 27 -8.62 -15.66 2.16
N ALA A 28 -9.61 -16.33 2.77
CA ALA A 28 -9.87 -16.24 4.21
C ALA A 28 -9.07 -17.24 5.05
N ALA A 29 -8.36 -18.19 4.44
CA ALA A 29 -7.65 -19.27 5.13
C ALA A 29 -6.17 -18.96 5.43
N TYR A 30 -5.66 -17.80 5.00
CA TYR A 30 -4.31 -17.36 5.35
C TYR A 30 -4.32 -16.72 6.76
N PRO A 31 -3.52 -17.23 7.72
CA PRO A 31 -3.46 -16.72 9.10
C PRO A 31 -3.20 -15.22 9.21
N TRP A 32 -2.64 -14.59 8.17
CA TRP A 32 -2.37 -13.16 8.11
C TRP A 32 -3.62 -12.27 7.97
N ASN A 33 -4.78 -12.81 7.56
CA ASN A 33 -6.01 -12.03 7.46
C ASN A 33 -6.76 -11.88 8.80
N TRP A 34 -6.28 -12.53 9.86
CA TRP A 34 -6.88 -12.47 11.21
C TRP A 34 -6.23 -11.43 12.12
N PHE A 35 -4.94 -11.15 11.93
CA PHE A 35 -4.30 -10.03 12.62
C PHE A 35 -4.69 -8.77 11.87
N GLY A 36 -5.52 -7.92 12.48
CA GLY A 36 -6.01 -6.67 11.87
C GLY A 36 -4.87 -5.96 11.16
N SER A 37 -4.89 -6.00 9.83
CA SER A 37 -3.77 -5.59 9.01
C SER A 37 -3.65 -4.09 9.09
N SER A 38 -2.70 -3.58 9.89
CA SER A 38 -2.18 -2.24 9.68
C SER A 38 -1.77 -2.14 8.22
N THR A 39 -2.32 -1.17 7.50
CA THR A 39 -1.83 -0.86 6.15
C THR A 39 -0.37 -0.45 6.29
N GLU A 40 0.52 -1.15 5.59
CA GLU A 40 1.96 -0.92 5.63
C GLU A 40 2.52 -0.83 4.21
N VAL A 41 3.59 -0.07 4.05
CA VAL A 41 4.36 -0.01 2.80
C VAL A 41 5.42 -1.11 2.80
N THR A 42 5.38 -1.96 1.78
CA THR A 42 6.25 -3.12 1.58
C THR A 42 6.86 -3.07 0.19
N GLU A 43 7.83 -3.94 -0.12
CA GLU A 43 8.40 -4.03 -1.47
C GLU A 43 7.35 -4.39 -2.52
N GLN A 44 6.28 -5.09 -2.13
CA GLN A 44 5.24 -5.56 -3.04
C GLN A 44 4.10 -4.54 -3.26
N GLY A 45 3.99 -3.53 -2.40
CA GLY A 45 2.91 -2.56 -2.45
C GLY A 45 2.56 -1.93 -1.12
N VAL A 46 1.35 -1.36 -1.04
CA VAL A 46 0.82 -0.69 0.15
C VAL A 46 -0.44 -1.41 0.62
N GLY A 47 -0.34 -2.10 1.76
CA GLY A 47 -1.39 -3.00 2.23
C GLY A 47 -1.72 -4.07 1.19
N LYS A 48 -2.96 -4.06 0.69
CA LYS A 48 -3.42 -4.99 -0.36
C LYS A 48 -3.29 -4.44 -1.78
N ILE A 49 -2.91 -3.16 -1.94
CA ILE A 49 -2.67 -2.60 -3.27
C ILE A 49 -1.27 -3.01 -3.71
N THR A 50 -1.18 -3.68 -4.85
CA THR A 50 0.07 -4.13 -5.45
C THR A 50 0.14 -3.74 -6.91
N ALA A 51 1.29 -4.01 -7.52
CA ALA A 51 1.53 -4.11 -8.96
C ALA A 51 0.38 -4.69 -9.81
N ALA A 52 -0.27 -5.73 -9.30
CA ALA A 52 -1.31 -6.47 -10.02
C ALA A 52 -2.70 -5.86 -9.86
N THR A 53 -2.86 -4.90 -8.96
CA THR A 53 -4.15 -4.23 -8.73
C THR A 53 -4.51 -3.40 -9.96
N ALA A 54 -5.71 -3.63 -10.50
CA ALA A 54 -6.23 -2.83 -11.59
C ALA A 54 -6.40 -1.37 -11.14
N LEU A 55 -6.09 -0.42 -12.02
CA LEU A 55 -6.25 1.00 -11.75
C LEU A 55 -7.71 1.43 -11.99
N ASP A 56 -8.61 0.87 -11.19
CA ASP A 56 -10.03 1.20 -11.18
C ASP A 56 -10.54 1.40 -9.75
N GLN A 57 -11.68 2.10 -9.64
CA GLN A 57 -12.21 2.51 -8.34
C GLN A 57 -12.58 1.33 -7.44
N ASN A 58 -13.17 0.27 -8.00
CA ASN A 58 -13.68 -0.85 -7.21
C ASN A 58 -12.51 -1.68 -6.69
N ALA A 59 -11.55 -2.03 -7.55
CA ALA A 59 -10.37 -2.78 -7.14
C ALA A 59 -9.55 -2.05 -6.06
N ILE A 60 -9.40 -0.73 -6.19
CA ILE A 60 -8.68 0.08 -5.19
C ILE A 60 -9.49 0.19 -3.89
N GLN A 61 -10.81 0.39 -3.97
CA GLN A 61 -11.66 0.49 -2.78
C GLN A 61 -11.68 -0.82 -1.99
N ASP A 62 -11.78 -1.96 -2.68
CA ASP A 62 -11.76 -3.28 -2.07
C ASP A 62 -10.43 -3.58 -1.37
N ALA A 63 -9.32 -3.08 -1.93
CA ALA A 63 -7.99 -3.22 -1.35
C ALA A 63 -7.77 -2.32 -0.11
N LEU A 64 -8.30 -1.09 -0.12
CA LEU A 64 -8.13 -0.13 0.98
C LEU A 64 -9.15 -0.30 2.11
N GLY A 65 -10.33 -0.87 1.82
CA GLY A 65 -11.44 -0.94 2.76
C GLY A 65 -12.26 0.35 2.82
N SER A 66 -13.25 0.40 3.71
CA SER A 66 -14.26 1.47 3.79
C SER A 66 -13.77 2.76 4.45
N ASP A 67 -12.59 2.77 5.06
CA ASP A 67 -12.07 3.92 5.81
C ASP A 67 -11.59 5.06 4.90
N TYR A 68 -11.44 4.76 3.61
CA TYR A 68 -10.95 5.69 2.60
C TYR A 68 -12.05 6.04 1.60
N ARG A 69 -12.17 7.33 1.30
CA ARG A 69 -12.99 7.84 0.20
C ARG A 69 -12.12 8.11 -1.01
N LEU A 70 -12.42 7.45 -2.12
CA LEU A 70 -11.70 7.63 -3.37
C LEU A 70 -12.23 8.80 -4.19
N ARG A 71 -11.32 9.54 -4.82
CA ARG A 71 -11.62 10.45 -5.93
C ARG A 71 -10.65 10.18 -7.08
N SER A 72 -11.14 10.23 -8.31
CA SER A 72 -10.29 10.04 -9.49
C SER A 72 -9.90 11.37 -10.11
N GLY A 73 -8.70 11.45 -10.65
CA GLY A 73 -8.23 12.57 -11.46
C GLY A 73 -7.52 12.11 -12.72
N MET A 74 -7.26 13.08 -13.61
CA MET A 74 -6.38 12.90 -14.76
C MET A 74 -5.32 13.99 -14.73
N LYS A 75 -4.08 13.64 -15.05
CA LYS A 75 -2.98 14.60 -15.18
C LYS A 75 -2.11 14.26 -16.39
N THR A 76 -1.34 15.22 -16.86
CA THR A 76 -0.33 14.97 -17.89
C THR A 76 0.99 14.61 -17.22
N GLU A 77 1.55 13.45 -17.54
CA GLU A 77 2.86 13.00 -17.08
C GLU A 77 3.67 12.54 -18.29
N ASN A 78 4.84 13.13 -18.51
CA ASN A 78 5.70 12.88 -19.68
C ASN A 78 4.97 12.99 -21.03
N GLY A 79 4.04 13.94 -21.14
CA GLY A 79 3.24 14.15 -22.36
C GLY A 79 2.03 13.21 -22.52
N ASN A 80 1.85 12.24 -21.63
CA ASN A 80 0.72 11.31 -21.64
C ASN A 80 -0.33 11.70 -20.59
N ILE A 81 -1.61 11.54 -20.92
CA ILE A 81 -2.69 11.70 -19.95
C ILE A 81 -2.78 10.41 -19.13
N VAL A 82 -2.45 10.50 -17.84
CA VAL A 82 -2.53 9.39 -16.89
C VAL A 82 -3.68 9.61 -15.92
N ARG A 83 -4.42 8.54 -15.65
CA ARG A 83 -5.43 8.51 -14.59
C ARG A 83 -4.73 8.24 -13.25
N TYR A 84 -5.25 8.83 -12.20
CA TYR A 84 -4.83 8.53 -10.83
C TYR A 84 -6.04 8.55 -9.90
N TYR A 85 -5.87 7.95 -8.73
CA TYR A 85 -6.82 7.97 -7.64
C TYR A 85 -6.18 8.60 -6.41
N GLU A 86 -6.95 9.41 -5.72
CA GLU A 86 -6.60 9.93 -4.40
C GLU A 86 -7.50 9.27 -3.37
N ALA A 87 -6.89 8.70 -2.35
CA ALA A 87 -7.59 8.14 -1.21
C ALA A 87 -7.57 9.15 -0.07
N LEU A 88 -8.76 9.57 0.36
CA LEU A 88 -8.94 10.50 1.45
C LEU A 88 -9.36 9.74 2.71
N LYS A 89 -8.71 10.02 3.85
CA LYS A 89 -9.12 9.54 5.17
C LYS A 89 -9.77 10.70 5.92
N GLY A 90 -11.09 10.68 6.01
CA GLY A 90 -11.87 11.89 6.31
C GLY A 90 -11.66 12.95 5.22
N ASP A 91 -11.12 14.11 5.61
CA ASP A 91 -10.82 15.22 4.69
C ASP A 91 -9.34 15.33 4.31
N LYS A 92 -8.49 14.46 4.83
CA LYS A 92 -7.04 14.49 4.57
C LYS A 92 -6.67 13.56 3.42
N LEU A 93 -5.81 14.05 2.53
CA LEU A 93 -5.19 13.23 1.50
C LEU A 93 -4.22 12.24 2.13
N ALA A 94 -4.53 10.95 1.99
CA ALA A 94 -3.78 9.87 2.63
C ALA A 94 -2.91 9.10 1.62
N LEU A 95 -3.43 8.83 0.41
CA LEU A 95 -2.67 8.17 -0.65
C LEU A 95 -2.96 8.79 -2.02
N VAL A 96 -1.96 8.78 -2.90
CA VAL A 96 -2.09 9.06 -4.34
C VAL A 96 -1.62 7.84 -5.12
N ILE A 97 -2.53 7.21 -5.85
CA ILE A 97 -2.34 5.95 -6.54
C ILE A 97 -2.35 6.24 -8.04
N ASN A 98 -1.22 5.98 -8.69
CA ASN A 98 -1.04 6.13 -10.12
C ASN A 98 -0.96 4.74 -10.74
N GLY A 99 -1.31 4.67 -12.01
CA GLY A 99 -1.10 3.45 -12.78
C GLY A 99 -0.54 3.72 -14.16
N ASP A 100 0.01 2.67 -14.73
CA ASP A 100 0.46 2.60 -16.11
C ASP A 100 -0.14 1.35 -16.74
N LYS A 101 -0.51 1.43 -18.02
CA LYS A 101 -1.11 0.31 -18.77
C LYS A 101 -2.30 -0.39 -18.09
N GLY A 102 -3.03 0.33 -17.23
CA GLY A 102 -4.25 -0.16 -16.57
C GLY A 102 -4.05 -0.82 -15.20
N THR A 103 -2.82 -0.93 -14.69
CA THR A 103 -2.54 -1.42 -13.33
C THR A 103 -1.80 -0.39 -12.50
N VAL A 104 -1.85 -0.53 -11.18
CA VAL A 104 -1.13 0.33 -10.25
C VAL A 104 0.38 0.15 -10.44
N ASN A 105 1.12 1.25 -10.58
CA ASN A 105 2.57 1.23 -10.73
C ASN A 105 3.29 2.14 -9.72
N ARG A 106 2.58 3.09 -9.10
CA ARG A 106 3.18 4.02 -8.14
C ARG A 106 2.15 4.48 -7.12
N ILE A 107 2.52 4.40 -5.85
CA ILE A 107 1.69 4.83 -4.71
C ILE A 107 2.50 5.82 -3.89
N ALA A 108 1.98 7.02 -3.70
CA ALA A 108 2.50 7.97 -2.72
C ALA A 108 1.64 7.93 -1.46
N VAL A 109 2.26 7.67 -0.32
CA VAL A 109 1.62 7.61 0.99
C VAL A 109 1.95 8.89 1.77
N LEU A 110 0.91 9.61 2.15
CA LEU A 110 0.95 10.85 2.93
C LEU A 110 0.40 10.65 4.35
N ASP A 111 -0.29 9.55 4.60
CA ASP A 111 -0.81 9.18 5.92
C ASP A 111 0.32 8.77 6.88
N ASP A 112 0.48 9.50 7.99
CA ASP A 112 1.50 9.23 9.01
C ASP A 112 1.19 8.01 9.88
N THR A 113 -0.01 7.44 9.74
CA THR A 113 -0.41 6.19 10.40
C THR A 113 -0.02 4.94 9.61
N ILE A 114 0.52 5.08 8.40
CA ILE A 114 0.97 3.98 7.53
C ILE A 114 2.51 3.96 7.50
N PRO A 115 3.16 3.11 8.31
CA PRO A 115 4.61 2.96 8.25
C PRO A 115 5.04 2.04 7.09
N THR A 116 6.33 2.07 6.78
CA THR A 116 6.99 0.97 6.06
C THR A 116 7.18 -0.24 6.96
N ALA A 117 7.48 -1.41 6.37
CA ALA A 117 7.86 -2.62 7.11
C ALA A 117 9.07 -2.42 8.06
N SER A 118 9.94 -1.44 7.79
CA SER A 118 11.06 -1.07 8.67
C SER A 118 10.70 -0.03 9.74
N GLY A 119 9.43 0.40 9.81
CA GLY A 119 8.92 1.34 10.81
C GLY A 119 9.04 2.82 10.44
N VAL A 120 9.62 3.15 9.27
CA VAL A 120 9.71 4.54 8.79
C VAL A 120 8.32 5.04 8.40
N LYS A 121 7.97 6.26 8.81
CA LYS A 121 6.66 6.89 8.53
C LYS A 121 6.81 8.34 8.09
N VAL A 122 5.73 8.93 7.60
CA VAL A 122 5.66 10.38 7.36
C VAL A 122 5.98 11.12 8.67
N GLY A 123 6.87 12.10 8.59
CA GLY A 123 7.40 12.84 9.73
C GLY A 123 8.74 12.34 10.28
N THR A 124 9.24 11.16 9.88
CA THR A 124 10.58 10.69 10.27
C THR A 124 11.65 11.67 9.75
N PRO A 125 12.59 12.14 10.60
CA PRO A 125 13.63 13.06 10.15
C PRO A 125 14.70 12.34 9.32
N PHE A 126 15.32 13.07 8.40
CA PHE A 126 16.38 12.53 7.53
C PHE A 126 17.55 11.96 8.32
N SER A 127 17.94 12.62 9.42
CA SER A 127 19.06 12.19 10.27
C SER A 127 18.91 10.81 10.88
N ASP A 128 17.67 10.32 11.01
CA ASP A 128 17.39 9.00 11.57
C ASP A 128 17.62 7.88 10.53
N LEU A 129 17.66 8.25 9.24
CA LEU A 129 17.68 7.31 8.12
C LEU A 129 18.99 7.35 7.33
N TYR A 130 19.57 8.55 7.18
CA TYR A 130 20.74 8.76 6.33
C TYR A 130 21.77 9.66 7.02
N LYS A 131 23.04 9.31 6.85
CA LYS A 131 24.17 10.16 7.28
C LYS A 131 24.49 11.26 6.27
N GLN A 132 24.24 10.99 4.99
CA GLN A 132 24.49 11.88 3.86
C GLN A 132 23.55 11.55 2.70
N ALA A 133 23.25 12.55 1.89
CA ALA A 133 22.39 12.40 0.71
C ALA A 133 23.12 11.75 -0.47
N PHE A 134 24.44 11.95 -0.58
CA PHE A 134 25.22 11.43 -1.69
C PHE A 134 25.12 9.89 -1.80
N GLY A 135 24.74 9.41 -2.99
CA GLY A 135 24.57 7.99 -3.30
C GLY A 135 23.21 7.40 -2.92
N ASN A 136 22.45 8.06 -2.04
CA ASN A 136 21.13 7.59 -1.60
C ASN A 136 19.98 8.39 -2.21
N CYS A 137 20.23 9.67 -2.50
CA CYS A 137 19.19 10.66 -2.78
C CYS A 137 19.37 11.37 -4.12
N THR A 138 18.24 11.80 -4.68
CA THR A 138 18.14 12.63 -5.88
C THR A 138 17.14 13.74 -5.68
N SER A 139 17.27 14.83 -6.44
CA SER A 139 16.25 15.89 -6.47
C SER A 139 14.95 15.33 -7.03
N ALA A 140 13.84 15.64 -6.37
CA ALA A 140 12.50 15.23 -6.77
C ALA A 140 11.67 16.45 -7.22
N PRO A 141 10.77 16.28 -8.20
CA PRO A 141 9.79 17.31 -8.53
C PRO A 141 8.93 17.65 -7.31
N SER A 142 8.70 18.94 -7.09
CA SER A 142 7.80 19.43 -6.04
C SER A 142 7.05 20.64 -6.56
N ASP A 143 5.76 20.71 -6.25
CA ASP A 143 4.93 21.89 -6.53
C ASP A 143 5.24 23.03 -5.55
N GLU A 144 5.80 22.70 -4.37
CA GLU A 144 6.05 23.62 -3.26
C GLU A 144 7.55 23.66 -2.88
N GLY A 145 8.39 24.13 -3.81
CA GLY A 145 9.82 24.36 -3.56
C GLY A 145 10.70 23.15 -3.86
N VAL A 146 11.61 22.78 -2.95
CA VAL A 146 12.60 21.72 -3.18
C VAL A 146 12.21 20.45 -2.44
N ALA A 147 12.19 19.33 -3.15
CA ALA A 147 12.05 17.99 -2.57
C ALA A 147 13.25 17.12 -2.90
N VAL A 148 13.58 16.20 -2.00
CA VAL A 148 14.65 15.23 -2.18
C VAL A 148 14.08 13.84 -1.97
N ALA A 149 14.22 12.96 -2.97
CA ALA A 149 13.82 11.57 -2.87
C ALA A 149 15.05 10.71 -2.55
N CYS A 150 14.98 9.92 -1.49
CA CYS A 150 16.03 8.99 -1.08
C CYS A 150 15.53 7.57 -1.13
N LYS A 151 16.34 6.67 -1.69
CA LYS A 151 16.00 5.25 -1.79
C LYS A 151 16.09 4.59 -0.41
N ALA A 152 15.07 3.83 -0.02
CA ALA A 152 15.11 3.08 1.24
C ALA A 152 16.23 2.02 1.20
N GLU A 153 16.89 1.79 2.33
CA GLU A 153 17.99 0.82 2.41
C GLU A 153 17.48 -0.59 2.12
N GLY A 154 18.17 -1.32 1.24
CA GLY A 154 17.80 -2.69 0.85
C GLY A 154 16.55 -2.83 -0.04
N SER A 155 15.89 -1.71 -0.34
CA SER A 155 14.67 -1.67 -1.16
C SER A 155 14.98 -1.60 -2.65
N GLN A 156 14.06 -2.04 -3.50
CA GLN A 156 14.04 -1.69 -4.93
C GLN A 156 12.88 -0.79 -5.30
N HIS A 157 11.82 -0.79 -4.50
CA HIS A 157 10.54 -0.16 -4.83
C HIS A 157 10.17 1.03 -3.95
N ILE A 158 10.77 1.14 -2.76
CA ILE A 158 10.45 2.16 -1.76
C ILE A 158 11.49 3.29 -1.77
N SER A 159 11.00 4.52 -1.80
CA SER A 159 11.77 5.75 -1.61
C SER A 159 11.06 6.71 -0.64
N TYR A 160 11.81 7.49 0.11
CA TYR A 160 11.32 8.51 1.02
C TYR A 160 11.52 9.89 0.40
N VAL A 161 10.47 10.70 0.34
CA VAL A 161 10.58 12.09 -0.12
C VAL A 161 10.64 12.99 1.09
N PHE A 162 11.67 13.83 1.14
CA PHE A 162 11.88 14.83 2.16
C PHE A 162 11.58 16.21 1.61
N THR A 163 10.90 17.01 2.42
CA THR A 163 10.72 18.44 2.18
C THR A 163 11.03 19.22 3.45
N GLY A 164 11.41 20.47 3.29
CA GLY A 164 11.71 21.37 4.38
C GLY A 164 12.09 22.75 3.86
N THR A 165 12.52 23.63 4.77
CA THR A 165 12.92 24.99 4.39
C THR A 165 14.25 24.94 3.64
N TRP A 166 14.26 25.51 2.43
CA TRP A 166 15.46 25.74 1.63
C TRP A 166 15.57 27.22 1.29
N SER A 167 16.78 27.77 1.40
CA SER A 167 17.07 29.17 1.03
C SER A 167 18.28 29.28 0.09
N GLY A 168 18.75 28.16 -0.45
CA GLY A 168 19.79 28.17 -1.47
C GLY A 168 19.22 28.24 -2.88
N PRO A 169 20.09 28.17 -3.91
CA PRO A 169 19.67 28.24 -5.30
C PRO A 169 18.70 27.11 -5.67
N GLU A 170 17.75 27.41 -6.54
CA GLU A 170 16.88 26.41 -7.15
C GLU A 170 17.69 25.44 -8.03
N GLY A 171 17.25 24.19 -8.11
CA GLY A 171 17.91 23.15 -8.91
C GLY A 171 19.17 22.54 -8.27
N LEU A 172 19.62 23.04 -7.12
CA LEU A 172 20.69 22.43 -6.34
C LEU A 172 20.12 21.56 -5.22
N MET A 173 20.79 20.42 -4.97
CA MET A 173 20.47 19.58 -3.84
C MET A 173 20.90 20.27 -2.53
N PRO A 174 20.02 20.37 -1.52
CA PRO A 174 20.39 20.90 -0.22
C PRO A 174 21.56 20.12 0.42
N SER A 175 22.36 20.81 1.22
CA SER A 175 23.47 20.17 1.94
C SER A 175 22.95 19.22 3.03
N ASP A 176 23.77 18.24 3.42
CA ASP A 176 23.43 17.30 4.49
C ASP A 176 23.10 18.01 5.81
N ASP A 177 23.77 19.13 6.09
CA ASP A 177 23.49 19.98 7.26
C ASP A 177 22.10 20.60 7.25
N THR A 178 21.54 20.85 6.06
CA THR A 178 20.15 21.29 5.93
C THR A 178 19.20 20.10 5.98
N LEU A 179 19.52 19.04 5.23
CA LEU A 179 18.67 17.85 5.10
C LEU A 179 18.45 17.15 6.42
N LYS A 180 19.41 17.13 7.35
CA LYS A 180 19.28 16.45 8.66
C LYS A 180 18.02 16.84 9.44
N ASN A 181 17.50 18.07 9.25
CA ASN A 181 16.31 18.57 9.91
C ASN A 181 15.02 18.38 9.09
N TRP A 182 15.14 17.98 7.83
CA TRP A 182 13.99 17.70 6.97
C TRP A 182 13.31 16.41 7.38
N LYS A 183 12.02 16.32 7.07
CA LYS A 183 11.19 15.17 7.44
C LYS A 183 10.62 14.52 6.20
N VAL A 184 10.38 13.22 6.29
CA VAL A 184 9.62 12.49 5.28
C VAL A 184 8.25 13.16 5.14
N SER A 185 7.95 13.69 3.97
CA SER A 185 6.65 14.29 3.64
C SER A 185 5.73 13.31 2.93
N LYS A 186 6.31 12.34 2.20
CA LYS A 186 5.60 11.20 1.63
C LYS A 186 6.54 10.02 1.44
N ILE A 187 5.97 8.82 1.47
CA ILE A 187 6.66 7.58 1.13
C ILE A 187 6.18 7.18 -0.28
N LEU A 188 7.11 6.89 -1.17
CA LEU A 188 6.83 6.43 -2.53
C LEU A 188 7.10 4.93 -2.61
N TRP A 189 6.09 4.18 -3.03
CA TRP A 189 6.26 2.84 -3.58
C TRP A 189 6.13 2.93 -5.10
N GLN A 190 7.03 2.30 -5.83
CA GLN A 190 7.01 2.25 -7.29
C GLN A 190 7.44 0.88 -7.79
N GLN A 191 6.67 0.32 -8.71
CA GLN A 191 6.98 -0.95 -9.36
C GLN A 191 8.18 -0.86 -10.31
#